data_AF-A0A3E0DBA7-F1
#
_entry.id   AF-A0A3E0DBA7-F1
#
_cell.length_a   1.000
_cell.length_b   1.000
_cell.length_c   1.000
_cell.angle_alpha   90.00
_cell.angle_beta   90.00
_cell.angle_gamma   90.00
#
_symmetry.space_group_name_H-M   'P 1'
#
loop_
_entity.id
_entity.type
_entity.pdbx_description
1 polymer ?
#
loop_
_entity_poly.entity_id
_entity_poly.type
_entity_poly.pdbx_seq_one_letter_code
_entity_poly.pdbx_strand_id
1 'polypeptide(L)'
;MSNATINLVLKYTFQAAQKDGIPMEKFGPHDLRRTASTLLHEAGYYNSDWIEKCLAHEQKGVRAIYNKAEYREQRAAMLQDWADMIDEWVR
;
A
#
# COMPACT_ATOMS: atom_id res chain seq x y z
N MET A 1 15.01 11.34 -2.15
CA MET A 1 15.14 10.66 -0.84
C MET A 1 15.86 9.35 -1.08
N SER A 2 16.93 9.02 -0.34
CA SER A 2 17.62 7.73 -0.55
C SER A 2 16.74 6.59 -0.03
N ASN A 3 16.74 5.45 -0.72
CA ASN A 3 16.04 4.21 -0.30
C ASN A 3 16.37 3.79 1.15
N ALA A 4 17.47 4.28 1.71
CA ALA A 4 17.87 4.03 3.09
C ALA A 4 16.88 4.59 4.12
N THR A 5 16.17 5.70 3.84
CA THR A 5 15.45 6.44 4.89
C THR A 5 14.25 5.66 5.45
N ILE A 6 13.34 5.18 4.59
CA ILE A 6 12.15 4.42 5.03
C ILE A 6 12.57 3.05 5.60
N ASN A 7 13.52 2.37 4.95
CA ASN A 7 14.03 1.09 5.45
C ASN A 7 14.64 1.20 6.85
N LEU A 8 15.34 2.31 7.14
CA LEU A 8 15.87 2.58 8.47
C LEU A 8 14.78 2.83 9.50
N VAL A 9 13.76 3.63 9.16
CA VAL A 9 12.61 3.86 10.04
C VAL A 9 11.96 2.53 10.43
N LEU A 10 11.64 1.67 9.46
CA LEU A 10 11.03 0.37 9.73
C LEU A 10 11.93 -0.53 10.59
N LYS A 11 13.24 -0.52 10.33
CA LYS A 11 14.22 -1.23 11.16
C LYS A 11 14.20 -0.73 12.61
N TYR A 12 14.19 0.58 12.83
CA TYR A 12 14.18 1.15 14.18
C TYR A 12 12.86 0.91 14.90
N THR A 13 11.72 0.98 14.20
CA THR A 13 10.41 0.61 14.76
C THR A 13 10.40 -0.83 15.24
N PHE A 14 10.88 -1.77 14.43
CA PHE A 14 11.01 -3.17 14.84
C PHE A 14 11.92 -3.33 16.06
N GLN A 15 13.08 -2.66 16.09
CA GLN A 15 14.00 -2.72 17.23
C GLN A 15 13.39 -2.16 18.52
N ALA A 16 12.62 -1.08 18.42
CA ALA A 16 11.89 -0.50 19.56
C ALA A 16 10.83 -1.48 20.08
N ALA A 17 10.01 -2.06 19.20
CA ALA A 17 9.00 -3.06 19.57
C ALA A 17 9.61 -4.27 20.32
N GLN A 18 10.75 -4.77 19.84
CA GLN A 18 11.46 -5.88 20.49
C GLN A 18 11.98 -5.51 21.89
N LYS A 19 12.48 -4.28 22.06
CA LYS A 19 12.92 -3.77 23.37
C LYS A 19 11.77 -3.70 24.37
N ASP A 20 10.58 -3.34 23.90
CA ASP A 20 9.38 -3.23 24.72
C ASP A 20 8.65 -4.58 24.91
N GLY A 21 9.21 -5.68 24.40
CA GLY A 21 8.63 -7.02 24.51
C GLY A 21 7.38 -7.24 23.65
N ILE A 22 7.14 -6.38 22.66
CA ILE A 22 6.00 -6.48 21.75
C ILE A 22 6.29 -7.56 20.70
N PRO A 23 5.42 -8.59 20.55
CA PRO A 23 5.61 -9.63 19.55
C PRO A 23 5.29 -9.08 18.15
N MET A 24 6.31 -8.51 17.51
CA MET A 24 6.24 -7.93 16.17
C MET A 24 7.23 -8.64 15.25
N GLU A 25 6.77 -9.07 14.07
CA GLU A 25 7.65 -9.60 13.03
C GLU A 25 8.39 -8.49 12.28
N LYS A 26 9.54 -8.82 11.71
CA LYS A 26 10.30 -7.86 10.89
C LYS A 26 9.60 -7.69 9.54
N PHE A 27 9.36 -6.44 9.15
CA PHE A 27 8.75 -6.10 7.87
C PHE A 27 9.50 -4.95 7.18
N GLY A 28 9.28 -4.79 5.88
CA GLY A 28 9.86 -3.76 5.05
C GLY A 28 8.83 -3.01 4.19
N PRO A 29 9.28 -2.08 3.34
CA PRO A 29 8.38 -1.26 2.52
C PRO A 29 7.57 -2.08 1.52
N HIS A 30 8.08 -3.23 1.08
CA HIS A 30 7.34 -4.11 0.18
C HIS A 30 6.14 -4.75 0.88
N ASP A 31 6.30 -5.16 2.14
CA ASP A 31 5.23 -5.77 2.92
C ASP A 31 4.07 -4.78 3.11
N LEU A 32 4.38 -3.50 3.37
CA LEU A 32 3.38 -2.43 3.42
C LEU A 32 2.56 -2.33 2.12
N ARG A 33 3.22 -2.40 0.97
CA ARG A 33 2.55 -2.38 -0.34
C ARG A 33 1.65 -3.61 -0.53
N ARG A 34 2.13 -4.78 -0.12
CA ARG A 34 1.36 -6.03 -0.19
C ARG A 34 0.12 -5.96 0.70
N THR A 35 0.27 -5.50 1.94
CA THR A 35 -0.84 -5.31 2.88
C THR A 35 -1.89 -4.36 2.32
N ALA A 36 -1.48 -3.20 1.80
CA ALA A 36 -2.42 -2.25 1.18
C ALA A 36 -3.16 -2.86 -0.03
N SER A 37 -2.45 -3.58 -0.90
CA SER A 37 -3.06 -4.27 -2.05
C SER A 37 -4.13 -5.28 -1.59
N THR A 38 -3.78 -6.17 -0.65
CA THR A 38 -4.71 -7.18 -0.14
C THR A 38 -5.95 -6.55 0.46
N LEU A 39 -5.80 -5.56 1.35
CA LEU A 39 -6.92 -4.93 2.03
C LEU A 39 -7.83 -4.14 1.08
N LEU A 40 -7.27 -3.45 0.08
CA LEU A 40 -8.07 -2.77 -0.94
C LEU A 40 -8.84 -3.75 -1.84
N HIS A 41 -8.26 -4.92 -2.14
CA HIS A 41 -8.96 -5.98 -2.86
C HIS A 41 -10.07 -6.62 -2.00
N GLU A 42 -9.81 -6.83 -0.72
CA GLU A 42 -10.78 -7.40 0.24
C GLU A 42 -11.94 -6.44 0.56
N ALA A 43 -11.72 -5.13 0.49
CA ALA A 43 -12.80 -4.14 0.55
C ALA A 43 -13.86 -4.39 -0.54
N GLY A 44 -13.48 -4.97 -1.68
CA GLY A 44 -14.40 -5.65 -2.60
C GLY A 44 -15.17 -4.79 -3.59
N TYR A 45 -15.07 -3.46 -3.53
CA TYR A 45 -15.80 -2.53 -4.41
C TYR A 45 -14.91 -1.72 -5.37
N TYR A 46 -13.59 -1.89 -5.35
CA TYR A 46 -12.68 -1.20 -6.26
C TYR A 46 -12.31 -2.04 -7.49
N ASN A 47 -12.09 -1.36 -8.61
CA ASN A 47 -11.50 -1.99 -9.79
C ASN A 47 -10.01 -2.27 -9.54
N SER A 48 -9.57 -3.51 -9.79
CA SER A 48 -8.17 -3.92 -9.69
C SER A 48 -7.22 -3.00 -10.46
N ASP A 49 -7.64 -2.44 -11.60
CA ASP A 49 -6.81 -1.51 -12.38
C ASP A 49 -6.47 -0.23 -11.61
N TRP A 50 -7.35 0.23 -10.72
CA TRP A 50 -7.11 1.41 -9.89
C TRP A 50 -6.07 1.12 -8.81
N ILE A 51 -6.21 -0.04 -8.15
CA ILE A 51 -5.29 -0.53 -7.11
C ILE A 51 -3.90 -0.70 -7.71
N GLU A 52 -3.77 -1.46 -8.79
CA GLU A 52 -2.48 -1.73 -9.44
C GLU A 52 -1.80 -0.44 -9.94
N LYS A 53 -2.56 0.50 -10.50
CA LYS A 53 -2.04 1.82 -10.89
C LYS A 53 -1.57 2.64 -9.69
N CYS A 54 -2.28 2.63 -8.56
CA CYS A 54 -1.85 3.29 -7.32
C CYS A 54 -0.53 2.71 -6.77
N LEU A 55 -0.32 1.41 -6.95
CA LEU A 55 0.91 0.72 -6.54
C LEU A 55 2.07 0.91 -7.55
N ALA A 56 1.85 1.68 -8.62
CA ALA A 56 2.76 1.90 -9.73
C ALA A 56 3.21 0.58 -10.40
N HIS A 57 2.32 -0.42 -10.41
CA HIS A 57 2.58 -1.67 -11.10
C HIS A 57 2.41 -1.50 -12.61
N GLU A 58 3.39 -1.99 -13.36
CA GLU A 58 3.32 -1.99 -14.82
C GLU A 58 2.39 -3.10 -15.30
N GLN A 59 1.35 -2.73 -16.04
CA GLN A 59 0.53 -3.69 -16.77
C GLN A 59 1.34 -4.31 -17.91
N LYS A 60 1.14 -5.60 -18.18
CA LYS A 60 1.84 -6.35 -19.23
C LYS A 60 0.89 -6.79 -20.34
N GLY A 61 1.45 -7.07 -21.51
CA GLY A 61 0.73 -7.64 -22.65
C GLY A 61 -0.20 -6.66 -23.36
N VAL A 62 -1.16 -7.21 -24.12
CA VAL A 62 -2.06 -6.44 -25.00
C VAL A 62 -2.86 -5.39 -24.23
N ARG A 63 -3.22 -5.68 -22.98
CA ARG A 63 -3.97 -4.74 -22.12
C ARG A 63 -3.18 -3.45 -21.87
N ALA A 64 -1.86 -3.51 -21.70
CA ALA A 64 -1.02 -2.32 -21.50
C ALA A 64 -0.88 -1.43 -22.75
N ILE A 65 -1.09 -2.03 -23.93
CA ILE A 65 -1.08 -1.30 -25.20
C ILE A 65 -2.33 -0.43 -25.30
N TYR A 66 -3.50 -0.99 -24.97
CA TYR A 66 -4.78 -0.31 -25.16
C TYR A 66 -5.24 0.48 -23.93
N ASN A 67 -4.96 0.02 -22.71
CA ASN A 67 -5.37 0.70 -21.50
C ASN A 67 -4.40 1.85 -21.17
N LYS A 68 -4.72 3.03 -21.69
CA LYS A 68 -4.04 4.30 -21.38
C LYS A 68 -4.75 5.12 -20.30
N ALA A 69 -5.80 4.58 -19.69
CA ALA A 69 -6.55 5.31 -18.68
C ALA A 69 -5.72 5.45 -17.40
N GLU A 70 -5.73 6.67 -16.86
CA GLU A 70 -5.05 7.00 -15.60
C GLU A 70 -5.96 6.91 -14.39
N TYR A 71 -7.28 6.84 -14.55
CA TYR A 71 -8.24 6.66 -13.44
C TYR A 71 -8.01 7.63 -12.27
N ARG A 72 -7.60 8.88 -12.55
CA ARG A 72 -7.12 9.81 -11.52
C ARG A 72 -8.16 10.07 -10.43
N GLU A 73 -9.40 10.34 -10.82
CA GLU A 73 -10.49 10.64 -9.88
C GLU A 73 -10.86 9.43 -9.04
N GLN A 74 -10.93 8.26 -9.67
CA GLN A 74 -11.24 6.99 -8.99
C GLN A 74 -10.14 6.60 -8.01
N ARG A 75 -8.86 6.77 -8.38
CA ARG A 75 -7.72 6.56 -7.49
C ARG A 75 -7.73 7.54 -6.32
N ALA A 76 -8.11 8.80 -6.54
CA ALA A 76 -8.19 9.79 -5.47
C ALA A 76 -9.29 9.43 -4.45
N ALA A 77 -10.48 9.06 -4.92
CA ALA A 77 -11.57 8.59 -4.05
C ALA A 77 -11.15 7.34 -3.26
N MET A 78 -10.61 6.32 -3.94
CA MET A 78 -10.13 5.09 -3.30
C MET A 78 -9.05 5.36 -2.23
N LEU A 79 -8.13 6.28 -2.47
CA LEU A 79 -7.10 6.64 -1.50
C LEU A 79 -7.65 7.42 -0.30
N GLN A 80 -8.75 8.16 -0.48
CA GLN A 80 -9.43 8.81 0.64
C GLN A 80 -10.14 7.77 1.51
N ASP A 81 -10.91 6.87 0.89
CA ASP A 81 -11.57 5.79 1.60
C ASP A 81 -10.55 4.88 2.33
N TRP A 82 -9.39 4.65 1.74
CA TRP A 82 -8.26 3.98 2.41
C TRP A 82 -7.77 4.72 3.65
N ALA A 83 -7.66 6.05 3.58
CA ALA A 83 -7.28 6.86 4.73
C ALA A 83 -8.35 6.78 5.83
N ASP A 84 -9.63 6.83 5.46
CA ASP A 84 -10.74 6.72 6.39
C ASP A 84 -10.75 5.35 7.10
N MET A 85 -10.46 4.25 6.38
CA MET A 85 -10.29 2.92 6.98
C MET A 85 -9.15 2.87 8.02
N ILE A 86 -8.01 3.53 7.72
CA ILE A 86 -6.89 3.61 8.66
C ILE A 86 -7.28 4.40 9.91
N ASP A 87 -7.94 5.55 9.72
CA ASP A 87 -8.40 6.39 10.82
C ASP A 87 -9.36 5.63 11.73
N GLU A 88 -10.21 4.76 11.19
CA GLU A 88 -11.08 3.89 11.98
C GLU A 88 -10.33 2.83 12.80
N TRP A 89 -9.21 2.29 12.30
CA TRP A 89 -8.40 1.30 13.03
C TRP A 89 -7.53 1.90 14.14
N VAL A 90 -7.20 3.18 14.04
CA VAL A 90 -6.28 3.87 14.97
C VAL A 90 -7.05 4.64 16.07
N ARG A 91 -8.38 4.71 15.98
CA ARG A 91 -9.25 5.22 17.06
C ARG A 91 -9.18 4.33 18.31
#